data_AF-A0A3G8GX04-F1
#
_entry.id   AF-A0A3G8GX04-F1
#
_cell.length_a   1.000
_cell.length_b   1.000
_cell.length_c   1.000
_cell.angle_alpha   90.00
_cell.angle_beta   90.00
_cell.angle_gamma   90.00
#
_symmetry.space_group_name_H-M   'P 1'
#
loop_
_entity.id
_entity.type
_entity.pdbx_description
1 polymer ?
#
loop_
_entity_poly.entity_id
_entity_poly.type
_entity_poly.pdbx_seq_one_letter_code
_entity_poly.pdbx_strand_id
1 'polypeptide(L)'
;MQTLQDIDLRHDPAARWYVKDETVQVTFAAEPGELASREGPNRYRVADAIVTGATGDRWVVSRDRFDARYVAAGPQAHGEPGPYRSQPVPVLAKAMPQPFAIARSAGGDVLTGKPGDWLMQYAPGDHGITERARFEAVYRPAPGGDPAA
;
A
#
# COMPACT_ATOMS: atom_id res chain seq x y z
N MET A 1 -21.32 10.67 10.68
CA MET A 1 -19.98 10.06 10.55
C MET A 1 -19.93 8.89 11.50
N GLN A 2 -19.62 7.69 11.01
CA GLN A 2 -19.61 6.46 11.81
C GLN A 2 -18.19 6.15 12.30
N THR A 3 -18.01 5.89 13.58
CA THR A 3 -16.73 5.36 14.09
C THR A 3 -16.82 3.85 14.17
N LEU A 4 -15.93 3.16 13.46
CA LEU A 4 -15.86 1.70 13.47
C LEU A 4 -14.80 1.25 14.49
N GLN A 5 -15.16 0.25 15.28
CA GLN A 5 -14.30 -0.40 16.27
C GLN A 5 -14.27 -1.91 16.00
N ASP A 6 -13.26 -2.60 16.51
CA ASP A 6 -13.12 -4.06 16.41
C ASP A 6 -13.28 -4.61 14.97
N ILE A 7 -12.74 -3.86 14.01
CA ILE A 7 -12.88 -4.14 12.58
C ILE A 7 -12.13 -5.44 12.25
N ASP A 8 -12.85 -6.41 11.72
CA ASP A 8 -12.27 -7.60 11.10
C ASP A 8 -12.97 -7.94 9.78
N LEU A 9 -12.39 -7.46 8.68
CA LEU A 9 -12.86 -7.69 7.31
C LEU A 9 -12.84 -9.17 6.92
N ARG A 10 -12.13 -10.04 7.66
CA ARG A 10 -12.14 -11.49 7.37
C ARG A 10 -13.51 -12.10 7.58
N HIS A 11 -14.33 -11.50 8.44
CA HIS A 11 -15.70 -11.93 8.74
C HIS A 11 -16.75 -11.06 8.05
N ASP A 12 -16.34 -10.09 7.23
CA ASP A 12 -17.25 -9.17 6.54
C ASP A 12 -17.61 -9.74 5.15
N PRO A 13 -18.88 -10.08 4.89
CA PRO A 13 -19.30 -10.65 3.62
C PRO A 13 -19.19 -9.68 2.44
N ALA A 14 -19.01 -8.38 2.69
CA ALA A 14 -18.78 -7.37 1.65
C ALA A 14 -17.29 -7.12 1.37
N ALA A 15 -16.37 -7.67 2.18
CA ALA A 15 -14.94 -7.57 1.92
C ALA A 15 -14.49 -8.59 0.88
N ARG A 16 -13.49 -8.21 0.07
CA ARG A 16 -12.85 -9.10 -0.91
C ARG A 16 -11.34 -8.93 -0.84
N TRP A 17 -10.61 -9.93 -1.30
CA TRP A 17 -9.15 -9.87 -1.43
C TRP A 17 -8.76 -9.11 -2.68
N TYR A 18 -7.86 -8.15 -2.52
CA TYR A 18 -7.26 -7.37 -3.59
C TYR A 18 -5.74 -7.46 -3.49
N VAL A 19 -5.06 -7.36 -4.63
CA VAL A 19 -3.62 -7.19 -4.70
C VAL A 19 -3.32 -5.85 -5.34
N LYS A 20 -2.27 -5.20 -4.83
CA LYS A 20 -1.75 -4.00 -5.48
C LYS A 20 -0.98 -4.41 -6.72
N ASP A 21 -1.45 -3.97 -7.88
CA ASP A 21 -0.78 -4.10 -9.17
C ASP A 21 -0.38 -2.70 -9.65
N GLU A 22 0.81 -2.26 -9.25
CA GLU A 22 1.41 -1.00 -9.64
C GLU A 22 2.82 -1.24 -10.17
N THR A 23 3.14 -0.58 -11.28
CA THR A 23 4.53 -0.43 -11.74
C THR A 23 5.06 0.91 -11.25
N VAL A 24 6.19 0.88 -10.55
CA VAL A 24 6.88 2.04 -10.00
C VAL A 24 8.22 2.23 -10.70
N GLN A 25 8.73 3.46 -10.71
CA GLN A 25 10.09 3.75 -11.16
C GLN A 25 11.02 3.78 -9.95
N VAL A 26 12.14 3.08 -10.03
CA VAL A 26 13.09 2.95 -8.92
C VAL A 26 14.45 3.44 -9.34
N THR A 27 15.07 4.23 -8.47
CA THR A 27 16.49 4.51 -8.50
C THR A 27 17.11 4.08 -7.17
N PHE A 28 18.39 3.76 -7.16
CA PHE A 28 19.10 3.42 -5.93
C PHE A 28 19.98 4.59 -5.51
N ALA A 29 19.96 4.90 -4.20
CA ALA A 29 20.75 5.98 -3.66
C ALA A 29 22.24 5.68 -3.80
N ALA A 30 22.99 6.55 -4.47
CA ALA A 30 24.45 6.46 -4.53
C ALA A 30 25.13 7.00 -3.25
N GLU A 31 24.43 7.88 -2.54
CA GLU A 31 24.90 8.58 -1.34
C GLU A 31 23.76 8.62 -0.30
N PRO A 32 24.07 8.67 1.01
CA PRO A 32 23.05 8.84 2.03
C PRO A 32 22.38 10.21 1.91
N GLY A 33 21.10 10.28 2.26
CA GLY A 33 20.34 11.53 2.14
C GLY A 33 19.00 11.47 2.83
N GLU A 34 18.14 12.42 2.45
CA GLU A 34 16.81 12.57 3.03
C GLU A 34 15.81 12.93 1.94
N LEU A 35 14.68 12.23 1.91
CA LEU A 35 13.58 12.49 1.01
C LEU A 35 12.47 13.20 1.78
N ALA A 36 12.09 14.39 1.33
CA ALA A 36 10.89 15.05 1.82
C ALA A 36 9.66 14.22 1.43
N SER A 37 9.01 13.60 2.40
CA SER A 37 7.76 12.87 2.21
C SER A 37 6.62 13.58 2.92
N ARG A 38 5.38 13.22 2.56
CA ARG A 38 4.17 13.80 3.18
C ARG A 38 4.07 13.53 4.69
N GLU A 39 4.72 12.48 5.17
CA GLU A 39 4.72 12.06 6.58
C GLU A 39 5.95 12.58 7.35
N GLY A 40 6.83 13.34 6.69
CA GLY A 40 8.06 13.88 7.25
C GLY A 40 9.31 13.44 6.50
N PRO A 41 10.49 13.89 6.95
CA PRO A 41 11.75 13.54 6.31
C PRO A 41 12.08 12.06 6.43
N ASN A 42 12.25 11.39 5.30
CA ASN A 42 12.57 9.96 5.22
C ASN A 42 14.04 9.79 4.84
N ARG A 43 14.89 9.49 5.82
CA ARG A 43 16.34 9.32 5.62
C ARG A 43 16.64 7.99 4.95
N TYR A 44 17.60 8.00 4.04
CA TYR A 44 18.04 6.84 3.29
C TYR A 44 19.56 6.72 3.26
N ARG A 45 20.03 5.48 3.10
CA ARG A 45 21.44 5.12 2.98
C ARG A 45 21.78 4.79 1.53
N VAL A 46 23.07 4.64 1.25
CA VAL A 46 23.55 4.09 -0.02
C VAL A 46 22.88 2.75 -0.28
N ALA A 47 22.50 2.52 -1.54
CA ALA A 47 21.78 1.36 -2.06
C ALA A 47 20.32 1.22 -1.62
N ASP A 48 19.77 2.10 -0.78
CA ASP A 48 18.33 2.13 -0.55
C ASP A 48 17.58 2.53 -1.83
N ALA A 49 16.39 1.97 -2.00
CA ALA A 49 15.55 2.21 -3.15
C ALA A 49 14.73 3.49 -2.94
N ILE A 50 14.88 4.43 -3.87
CA ILE A 50 14.04 5.61 -3.98
C ILE A 50 12.98 5.30 -5.03
N VAL A 51 11.76 5.08 -4.57
CA VAL A 51 10.63 4.64 -5.37
C VAL A 51 9.79 5.85 -5.77
N THR A 52 9.38 5.89 -7.04
CA THR A 52 8.44 6.85 -7.59
C THR A 52 7.19 6.11 -8.06
N GLY A 53 6.06 6.38 -7.41
CA GLY A 53 4.76 5.81 -7.76
C GLY A 53 4.19 6.37 -9.06
N ALA A 54 3.13 5.75 -9.57
CA ALA A 54 2.51 6.18 -10.82
C ALA A 54 1.95 7.62 -10.77
N THR A 55 1.62 8.11 -9.57
CA THR A 55 1.13 9.47 -9.30
C THR A 55 2.25 10.49 -9.07
N GLY A 56 3.51 10.09 -9.16
CA GLY A 56 4.67 10.96 -8.89
C GLY A 56 5.07 11.07 -7.42
N ASP A 57 4.30 10.46 -6.50
CA ASP A 57 4.69 10.36 -5.10
C ASP A 57 6.01 9.58 -4.97
N ARG A 58 6.91 10.07 -4.10
CA ARG A 58 8.20 9.42 -3.86
C ARG A 58 8.32 8.96 -2.42
N TRP A 59 8.88 7.77 -2.23
CA TRP A 59 9.19 7.22 -0.91
C TRP A 59 10.47 6.40 -0.94
N VAL A 60 11.04 6.19 0.25
CA VAL A 60 12.24 5.37 0.43
C VAL A 60 11.81 3.98 0.89
N VAL A 61 12.44 2.95 0.33
CA VAL A 61 12.37 1.57 0.80
C VAL A 61 13.80 1.11 1.06
N SER A 62 14.06 0.58 2.26
CA SER A 62 15.38 0.02 2.55
C SER A 62 15.74 -1.11 1.59
N ARG A 63 17.03 -1.29 1.29
CA ARG A 63 17.47 -2.30 0.32
C ARG A 63 16.91 -3.71 0.58
N ASP A 64 16.99 -4.19 1.82
CA ASP A 64 16.50 -5.53 2.19
C ASP A 64 14.99 -5.68 1.96
N ARG A 65 14.21 -4.64 2.31
CA ARG A 65 12.76 -4.64 2.11
C ARG A 65 12.43 -4.56 0.61
N PHE A 66 13.22 -3.80 -0.14
CA PHE A 66 13.07 -3.69 -1.57
C PHE A 66 13.29 -5.04 -2.26
N ASP A 67 14.39 -5.71 -1.96
CA ASP A 67 14.75 -7.00 -2.55
C ASP A 67 13.72 -8.09 -2.22
N ALA A 68 13.12 -8.03 -1.02
CA ALA A 68 12.07 -8.96 -0.61
C ALA A 68 10.71 -8.68 -1.25
N ARG A 69 10.42 -7.44 -1.68
CA ARG A 69 9.06 -6.98 -2.03
C ARG A 69 8.92 -6.44 -3.43
N TYR A 70 9.98 -6.33 -4.23
CA TYR A 70 9.91 -5.79 -5.57
C TYR A 70 10.54 -6.75 -6.57
N VAL A 71 10.00 -6.75 -7.78
CA VAL A 71 10.49 -7.55 -8.90
C VAL A 71 10.66 -6.63 -10.10
N ALA A 72 11.80 -6.73 -10.78
CA ALA A 72 12.05 -5.96 -12.01
C ALA A 72 10.96 -6.26 -13.06
N ALA A 73 10.41 -5.20 -13.66
CA ALA A 73 9.32 -5.31 -14.63
C ALA A 73 9.78 -5.11 -16.09
N GLY A 74 11.08 -4.92 -16.29
CA GLY A 74 11.71 -4.70 -17.59
C GLY A 74 12.91 -5.61 -17.82
N PRO A 75 13.69 -5.39 -18.89
CA PRO A 75 14.89 -6.18 -19.20
C PRO A 75 16.05 -5.99 -18.19
N GLN A 76 15.95 -4.98 -17.31
CA GLN A 76 16.98 -4.68 -16.33
C GLN A 76 17.12 -5.77 -15.27
N ALA A 77 18.34 -5.93 -14.77
CA ALA A 77 18.59 -6.83 -13.65
C ALA A 77 17.98 -6.25 -12.36
N HIS A 78 17.57 -7.14 -11.45
CA HIS A 78 17.12 -6.72 -10.12
C HIS A 78 18.27 -6.03 -9.38
N GLY A 79 18.04 -4.80 -8.91
CA GLY A 79 19.07 -3.93 -8.34
C GLY A 79 19.58 -2.84 -9.28
N GLU A 80 19.13 -2.79 -10.53
CA GLU A 80 19.38 -1.68 -11.46
C GLU A 80 18.22 -0.67 -11.50
N PRO A 81 18.48 0.62 -11.76
CA PRO A 81 17.41 1.60 -11.91
C PRO A 81 16.45 1.24 -13.06
N GLY A 82 15.15 1.41 -12.83
CA GLY A 82 14.15 1.10 -13.85
C GLY A 82 12.76 0.81 -13.30
N PRO A 83 11.89 0.21 -14.12
CA PRO A 83 10.54 -0.15 -13.70
C PRO A 83 10.54 -1.42 -12.83
N TYR A 84 9.85 -1.35 -11.71
CA TYR A 84 9.62 -2.49 -10.80
C TYR A 84 8.13 -2.64 -10.51
N ARG A 85 7.72 -3.87 -10.22
CA ARG A 85 6.41 -4.16 -9.62
C ARG A 85 6.60 -4.50 -8.16
N SER A 86 5.78 -3.93 -7.29
CA SER A 86 5.67 -4.45 -5.93
C SER A 86 5.10 -5.87 -6.01
N GLN A 87 5.69 -6.81 -5.29
CA GLN A 87 5.11 -8.12 -5.09
C GLN A 87 3.69 -7.96 -4.56
N PRO A 88 2.71 -8.61 -5.19
CA PRO A 88 1.32 -8.47 -4.80
C PRO A 88 1.14 -9.04 -3.40
N VAL A 89 0.95 -8.17 -2.42
CA VAL A 89 0.52 -8.56 -1.08
C VAL A 89 -1.00 -8.47 -1.06
N PRO A 90 -1.71 -9.60 -0.88
CA PRO A 90 -3.15 -9.57 -0.74
C PRO A 90 -3.56 -8.73 0.47
N VAL A 91 -4.56 -7.88 0.28
CA VAL A 91 -5.19 -7.06 1.31
C VAL A 91 -6.70 -7.28 1.24
N LEU A 92 -7.36 -7.38 2.39
CA LEU A 92 -8.82 -7.35 2.42
C LEU A 92 -9.27 -5.91 2.28
N ALA A 93 -10.22 -5.65 1.39
CA ALA A 93 -10.77 -4.33 1.22
C ALA A 93 -12.28 -4.34 1.03
N LYS A 94 -12.92 -3.27 1.49
CA LYS A 94 -14.35 -3.02 1.38
C LYS A 94 -14.60 -1.55 1.04
N ALA A 95 -15.44 -1.31 0.05
CA ALA A 95 -15.91 0.02 -0.29
C ALA A 95 -16.91 0.52 0.78
N MET A 96 -16.70 1.74 1.28
CA MET A 96 -17.53 2.33 2.32
C MET A 96 -18.50 3.34 1.72
N PRO A 97 -19.83 3.13 1.78
CA PRO A 97 -20.81 4.03 1.17
C PRO A 97 -21.06 5.31 1.98
N GLN A 98 -20.60 5.36 3.24
CA GLN A 98 -20.86 6.44 4.19
C GLN A 98 -19.55 6.94 4.80
N PRO A 99 -19.48 8.18 5.32
CA PRO A 99 -18.27 8.68 5.95
C PRO A 99 -17.99 7.92 7.25
N PHE A 100 -16.74 7.51 7.43
CA PHE A 100 -16.33 6.61 8.51
C PHE A 100 -14.99 7.03 9.13
N ALA A 101 -14.74 6.57 10.35
CA ALA A 101 -13.47 6.75 11.06
C ALA A 101 -13.02 5.42 11.66
N ILE A 102 -11.72 5.15 11.62
CA ILE A 102 -11.11 3.92 12.13
C ILE A 102 -9.83 4.27 12.89
N ALA A 103 -9.43 3.45 13.86
CA ALA A 103 -8.04 3.47 14.31
C ALA A 103 -7.19 2.67 13.30
N ARG A 104 -6.00 3.19 12.93
CA ARG A 104 -5.04 2.47 12.08
C ARG A 104 -4.58 1.17 12.75
N SER A 105 -4.38 1.22 14.06
CA SER A 105 -4.05 0.09 14.92
C SER A 105 -4.51 0.38 16.35
N ALA A 106 -4.45 -0.61 17.25
CA ALA A 106 -4.77 -0.40 18.65
C ALA A 106 -3.90 0.72 19.27
N GLY A 107 -4.53 1.82 19.68
CA GLY A 107 -3.85 3.01 20.20
C GLY A 107 -3.11 3.86 19.16
N GLY A 108 -3.23 3.52 17.87
CA GLY A 108 -2.65 4.28 16.76
C GLY A 108 -3.53 5.45 16.30
N ASP A 109 -3.08 6.12 15.23
CA ASP A 109 -3.77 7.27 14.66
C ASP A 109 -5.19 6.94 14.18
N VAL A 110 -6.11 7.90 14.35
CA VAL A 110 -7.46 7.81 13.80
C VAL A 110 -7.46 8.33 12.36
N LEU A 111 -7.86 7.47 11.44
CA LEU A 111 -8.03 7.79 10.03
C LEU A 111 -9.49 8.09 9.75
N THR A 112 -9.77 9.07 8.89
CA THR A 112 -11.13 9.43 8.46
C THR A 112 -11.27 9.23 6.95
N GLY A 113 -12.38 8.62 6.54
CA GLY A 113 -12.72 8.36 5.14
C GLY A 113 -14.04 9.03 4.75
N LYS A 114 -14.12 9.47 3.50
CA LYS A 114 -15.34 10.03 2.89
C LYS A 114 -16.18 8.92 2.23
N PRO A 115 -17.46 9.18 1.88
CA PRO A 115 -18.25 8.25 1.08
C PRO A 115 -17.50 7.83 -0.19
N GLY A 116 -17.40 6.53 -0.38
CA GLY A 116 -16.75 5.91 -1.51
C GLY A 116 -15.30 5.51 -1.31
N ASP A 117 -14.66 5.94 -0.22
CA ASP A 117 -13.33 5.46 0.14
C ASP A 117 -13.37 3.98 0.52
N TRP A 118 -12.21 3.35 0.45
CA TRP A 118 -12.01 1.94 0.74
C TRP A 118 -11.38 1.78 2.11
N LEU A 119 -12.02 0.95 2.94
CA LEU A 119 -11.45 0.40 4.16
C LEU A 119 -10.60 -0.82 3.80
N MET A 120 -9.36 -0.87 4.29
CA MET A 120 -8.40 -1.94 4.03
C MET A 120 -7.91 -2.56 5.33
N GLN A 121 -7.63 -3.86 5.30
CA GLN A 121 -7.00 -4.60 6.40
C GLN A 121 -5.78 -5.38 5.88
N TYR A 122 -4.59 -4.97 6.32
CA TYR A 122 -3.31 -5.57 5.94
C TYR A 122 -2.98 -6.79 6.81
N ALA A 123 -3.33 -6.73 8.08
CA ALA A 123 -3.21 -7.81 9.06
C ALA A 123 -4.30 -7.63 10.14
N PRO A 124 -4.55 -8.63 11.01
CA PRO A 124 -5.46 -8.44 12.14
C PRO A 124 -5.04 -7.25 13.01
N GLY A 125 -5.91 -6.24 13.10
CA GLY A 125 -5.63 -5.02 13.86
C GLY A 125 -4.73 -3.99 13.15
N ASP A 126 -4.43 -4.17 11.86
CA ASP A 126 -3.72 -3.19 11.03
C ASP A 126 -4.59 -2.78 9.83
N HIS A 127 -5.09 -1.55 9.88
CA HIS A 127 -6.08 -1.03 8.97
C HIS A 127 -5.62 0.23 8.26
N GLY A 128 -6.19 0.49 7.09
CA GLY A 128 -5.93 1.69 6.32
C GLY A 128 -7.16 2.18 5.58
N ILE A 129 -7.09 3.43 5.11
CA ILE A 129 -8.08 4.02 4.21
C ILE A 129 -7.38 4.37 2.90
N THR A 130 -8.04 4.15 1.77
CA THR A 130 -7.58 4.64 0.47
C THR A 130 -8.74 5.22 -0.32
N GLU A 131 -8.50 6.37 -0.94
CA GLU A 131 -9.50 7.02 -1.78
C GLU A 131 -9.91 6.14 -2.97
N ARG A 132 -11.18 6.22 -3.37
CA ARG A 132 -11.74 5.43 -4.48
C ARG A 132 -10.86 5.43 -5.73
N ALA A 133 -10.53 6.62 -6.23
CA ALA A 133 -9.77 6.78 -7.47
C ALA A 133 -8.40 6.12 -7.40
N ARG A 134 -7.72 6.23 -6.23
CA ARG A 134 -6.43 5.58 -6.02
C ARG A 134 -6.59 4.07 -5.92
N PHE A 135 -7.62 3.59 -5.21
CA PHE A 135 -7.87 2.17 -5.06
C PHE A 135 -8.11 1.51 -6.42
N GLU A 136 -9.02 2.07 -7.23
CA GLU A 136 -9.36 1.56 -8.56
C GLU A 136 -8.18 1.64 -9.54
N ALA A 137 -7.30 2.64 -9.40
CA ALA A 137 -6.11 2.76 -10.24
C ALA A 137 -5.12 1.60 -10.03
N VAL A 138 -4.85 1.22 -8.77
CA VAL A 138 -3.71 0.35 -8.43
C VAL A 138 -4.07 -0.99 -7.81
N TYR A 139 -5.32 -1.24 -7.42
CA TYR A 139 -5.73 -2.53 -6.88
C TYR A 139 -6.54 -3.35 -7.88
N ARG A 140 -6.28 -4.64 -7.91
CA ARG A 140 -7.01 -5.64 -8.71
C ARG A 140 -7.50 -6.75 -7.79
N PRO A 141 -8.64 -7.40 -8.07
CA PRO A 141 -9.05 -8.58 -7.33
C PRO A 141 -7.92 -9.62 -7.30
N ALA A 142 -7.65 -10.19 -6.12
CA ALA A 142 -6.62 -11.20 -6.00
C ALA A 142 -7.03 -12.47 -6.77
N PRO A 143 -6.15 -13.07 -7.59
CA PRO A 143 -6.46 -14.33 -8.24
C PRO A 143 -6.63 -15.43 -7.17
N GLY A 144 -7.85 -15.96 -7.05
CA GLY A 144 -8.23 -17.01 -6.09
C GLY A 144 -9.14 -16.58 -4.93
N GLY A 145 -9.64 -15.34 -4.91
CA GLY A 145 -10.47 -14.82 -3.82
C GLY A 145 -11.97 -15.14 -3.93
N ASP A 146 -12.35 -16.42 -3.94
CA ASP A 146 -13.68 -16.83 -3.48
C ASP A 146 -13.57 -17.24 -2.00
N PRO A 147 -14.42 -16.74 -1.08
CA PRO A 147 -14.42 -17.15 0.31
C PRO A 147 -15.14 -18.51 0.48
N ALA A 148 -14.73 -19.53 -0.28
CA ALA A 148 -15.19 -20.90 -0.13
C ALA A 148 -14.22 -21.88 -0.81
N ALA A 149 -13.16 -22.26 -0.10
CA ALA A 149 -12.52 -23.57 -0.23
C ALA A 149 -12.16 -24.07 1.17
#